data_AF-A0AB38DHG1-F1
#
_entry.id   AF-A0AB38DHG1-F1
#
_cell.length_a   1.000
_cell.length_b   1.000
_cell.length_c   1.000
_cell.angle_alpha   90.00
_cell.angle_beta   90.00
_cell.angle_gamma   90.00
#
_symmetry.space_group_name_H-M   'P 1'
#
loop_
_entity.id
_entity.type
_entity.pdbx_description
1 polymer ?
#
loop_
_entity_poly.entity_id
_entity_poly.type
_entity_poly.pdbx_seq_one_letter_code
_entity_poly.pdbx_strand_id
1 'polypeptide(L)'
;MGRQLIGALDALGIERAVLGGTSVGANISIEAAALAPERVAGLLLEGPFLEHGIGAAGYLWSAGLTLFTLGRPLVWLAGAVARSFPETEQPILGLIRAFLTAPPARSAAFMRGMLVGRMAPPRAVRRSVNVPTMILSLTADPLHPASDAHSLAVDIVGAQVVSAGTLATLRFWPRRVTPAIVSFLVETFGIDVITRQADA
;
A
#
# COMPACT_ATOMS: atom_id res chain seq x y z
N MET A 1 1.64 -5.86 -11.37
CA MET A 1 2.37 -4.90 -10.52
C MET A 1 3.33 -5.59 -9.54
N GLY A 2 2.99 -6.71 -8.90
CA GLY A 2 3.92 -7.45 -8.01
C GLY A 2 5.31 -7.74 -8.62
N ARG A 3 5.38 -8.16 -9.89
CA ARG A 3 6.64 -8.33 -10.64
C ARG A 3 7.52 -7.06 -10.68
N GLN A 4 6.92 -5.88 -10.76
CA GLN A 4 7.67 -4.61 -10.78
C GLN A 4 8.29 -4.32 -9.41
N LEU A 5 7.61 -4.68 -8.32
CA LEU A 5 8.16 -4.57 -6.98
C LEU A 5 9.35 -5.52 -6.79
N ILE A 6 9.26 -6.76 -7.26
CA ILE A 6 10.41 -7.69 -7.25
C ILE A 6 11.57 -7.14 -8.09
N GLY A 7 11.30 -6.64 -9.30
CA GLY A 7 12.34 -6.02 -10.12
C GLY A 7 12.98 -4.79 -9.48
N ALA A 8 12.25 -4.05 -8.64
CA ALA A 8 12.81 -2.95 -7.85
C ALA A 8 13.76 -3.46 -6.76
N LEU A 9 13.46 -4.60 -6.11
CA LEU A 9 14.39 -5.24 -5.18
C LEU A 9 15.68 -5.67 -5.91
N ASP A 10 15.56 -6.25 -7.10
CA ASP A 10 16.70 -6.67 -7.92
C ASP A 10 17.60 -5.49 -8.28
N ALA A 11 17.00 -4.39 -8.74
CA ALA A 11 17.72 -3.17 -9.10
C ALA A 11 18.43 -2.52 -7.89
N LEU A 12 17.92 -2.73 -6.68
CA LEU A 12 18.51 -2.23 -5.43
C LEU A 12 19.47 -3.24 -4.77
N GLY A 13 19.64 -4.43 -5.34
CA GLY A 13 20.45 -5.50 -4.73
C GLY A 13 19.88 -6.05 -3.42
N ILE A 14 18.57 -5.91 -3.21
CA ILE A 14 17.90 -6.40 -1.99
C ILE A 14 17.47 -7.85 -2.20
N GLU A 15 18.13 -8.77 -1.51
CA GLU A 15 17.83 -10.20 -1.62
C GLU A 15 16.49 -10.57 -0.97
N ARG A 16 16.19 -10.03 0.22
CA ARG A 16 14.96 -10.34 0.95
C ARG A 16 14.53 -9.16 1.82
N ALA A 17 13.23 -8.86 1.83
CA ALA A 17 12.68 -7.72 2.59
C ALA A 17 11.29 -8.01 3.16
N VAL A 18 10.92 -7.25 4.21
CA VAL A 18 9.50 -7.08 4.54
C VAL A 18 8.91 -6.10 3.54
N LEU A 19 7.88 -6.54 2.81
CA LEU A 19 7.19 -5.70 1.83
C LEU A 19 5.95 -5.12 2.47
N GLY A 20 5.75 -3.82 2.31
CA GLY A 20 4.59 -3.13 2.86
C GLY A 20 4.01 -2.13 1.89
N GLY A 21 2.73 -1.83 2.09
CA GLY A 21 2.05 -0.86 1.25
C GLY A 21 0.67 -0.51 1.76
N THR A 22 0.20 0.66 1.33
CA THR A 22 -1.12 1.20 1.66
C THR A 22 -2.05 1.05 0.48
N SER A 23 -3.29 0.62 0.72
CA SER A 23 -4.33 0.53 -0.32
C SER A 23 -3.86 -0.34 -1.49
N VAL A 24 -3.75 0.21 -2.70
CA VAL A 24 -3.19 -0.48 -3.88
C VAL A 24 -1.81 -1.05 -3.60
N GLY A 25 -0.98 -0.35 -2.81
CA GLY A 25 0.34 -0.84 -2.42
C GLY A 25 0.28 -2.15 -1.62
N ALA A 26 -0.74 -2.33 -0.77
CA ALA A 26 -0.95 -3.59 -0.06
C ALA A 26 -1.22 -4.73 -1.04
N ASN A 27 -2.09 -4.49 -2.02
CA ASN A 27 -2.43 -5.47 -3.07
C ASN A 27 -1.21 -5.81 -3.94
N ILE A 28 -0.36 -4.84 -4.25
CA ILE A 28 0.90 -5.06 -4.98
C ILE A 28 1.85 -5.95 -4.16
N SER A 29 1.98 -5.71 -2.85
CA SER A 29 2.82 -6.50 -1.96
C SER A 29 2.33 -7.96 -1.83
N ILE A 30 1.02 -8.18 -1.78
CA ILE A 30 0.43 -9.54 -1.81
C ILE A 30 0.81 -10.25 -3.12
N GLU A 31 0.60 -9.60 -4.27
CA GLU A 31 0.96 -10.18 -5.57
C GLU A 31 2.48 -10.44 -5.69
N ALA A 32 3.32 -9.61 -5.08
CA ALA A 32 4.78 -9.83 -5.04
C ALA A 32 5.14 -11.05 -4.18
N ALA A 33 4.55 -11.18 -2.99
CA ALA A 33 4.79 -12.32 -2.11
C ALA A 33 4.27 -13.64 -2.68
N ALA A 34 3.15 -13.62 -3.41
CA ALA A 34 2.67 -14.79 -4.12
C ALA A 34 3.57 -15.18 -5.31
N LEU A 35 4.20 -14.20 -5.96
CA LEU A 35 5.06 -14.41 -7.12
C LEU A 35 6.45 -14.94 -6.75
N ALA A 36 7.04 -14.41 -5.67
CA ALA A 36 8.41 -14.69 -5.27
C ALA A 36 8.52 -14.73 -3.72
N PRO A 37 7.90 -15.72 -3.06
CA PRO A 37 7.83 -15.79 -1.60
C PRO A 37 9.21 -15.83 -0.93
N GLU A 38 10.22 -16.40 -1.58
CA GLU A 38 11.60 -16.45 -1.12
C GLU A 38 12.25 -15.05 -0.96
N ARG A 39 11.75 -14.07 -1.70
CA ARG A 39 12.20 -12.66 -1.65
C ARG A 39 11.50 -11.86 -0.55
N VAL A 40 10.52 -12.44 0.12
CA VAL A 40 9.69 -11.76 1.10
C VAL A 40 9.90 -12.35 2.49
N ALA A 41 10.34 -11.51 3.43
CA ALA A 41 10.46 -11.89 4.84
C ALA A 41 9.10 -11.84 5.54
N GLY A 42 8.27 -10.85 5.19
CA GLY A 42 6.91 -10.70 5.69
C GLY A 42 6.17 -9.58 4.96
N LEU A 43 4.89 -9.41 5.30
CA LEU A 43 4.00 -8.40 4.72
C LEU A 43 3.45 -7.43 5.77
N LEU A 44 3.52 -6.14 5.50
CA LEU A 44 2.89 -5.08 6.29
C LEU A 44 1.87 -4.30 5.44
N LEU A 45 0.59 -4.64 5.59
CA LEU A 45 -0.47 -4.24 4.68
C LEU A 45 -1.41 -3.25 5.34
N GLU A 46 -1.48 -2.01 4.87
CA GLU A 46 -2.40 -1.01 5.40
C GLU A 46 -3.62 -0.83 4.50
N GLY A 47 -4.81 -1.07 5.06
CA GLY A 47 -6.08 -0.86 4.36
C GLY A 47 -6.11 -1.50 2.98
N PRO A 48 -5.85 -2.82 2.84
CA PRO A 48 -6.09 -3.49 1.56
C PRO A 48 -7.57 -3.37 1.19
N PHE A 49 -7.85 -3.31 -0.10
CA PHE A 49 -9.22 -3.44 -0.60
C PHE A 49 -9.32 -4.67 -1.50
N LEU A 50 -10.44 -5.38 -1.37
CA LEU A 50 -10.74 -6.63 -2.04
C LEU A 50 -12.18 -6.57 -2.56
N GLU A 51 -12.95 -7.64 -2.42
CA GLU A 51 -14.30 -7.74 -2.98
C GLU A 51 -15.28 -6.70 -2.43
N HIS A 52 -15.16 -6.25 -1.17
CA HIS A 52 -16.11 -5.29 -0.60
C HIS A 52 -15.77 -3.85 -1.01
N GLY A 53 -14.48 -3.50 -1.10
CA GLY A 53 -14.01 -2.17 -1.51
C GLY A 53 -13.95 -1.95 -3.03
N ILE A 54 -13.91 -3.01 -3.84
CA ILE A 54 -13.70 -2.90 -5.31
C ILE A 54 -14.78 -2.06 -6.01
N GLY A 55 -16.02 -2.08 -5.51
CA GLY A 55 -17.11 -1.27 -6.07
C GLY A 55 -16.85 0.22 -5.90
N ALA A 56 -16.52 0.66 -4.68
CA ALA A 56 -16.14 2.04 -4.38
C ALA A 56 -14.89 2.46 -5.16
N ALA A 57 -13.89 1.57 -5.24
CA ALA A 57 -12.68 1.79 -6.03
C ALA A 57 -13.01 1.99 -7.52
N GLY A 58 -13.88 1.16 -8.09
CA GLY A 58 -14.29 1.25 -9.49
C GLY A 58 -14.93 2.59 -9.84
N TYR A 59 -15.81 3.11 -8.98
CA TYR A 59 -16.40 4.44 -9.16
C TYR A 59 -15.35 5.56 -9.08
N LEU A 60 -14.52 5.55 -8.04
CA LEU A 60 -13.49 6.57 -7.84
C LEU A 60 -12.47 6.58 -8.98
N TRP A 61 -12.07 5.41 -9.47
CA TRP A 61 -11.13 5.28 -10.59
C TRP A 61 -11.76 5.70 -11.91
N SER A 62 -13.04 5.42 -12.13
CA SER A 62 -13.76 5.87 -13.34
C SER A 62 -13.90 7.39 -13.36
N ALA A 63 -14.23 8.00 -12.22
CA ALA A 63 -14.25 9.44 -12.05
C ALA A 63 -12.85 10.04 -12.28
N GLY A 64 -11.82 9.44 -11.68
CA GLY A 64 -10.42 9.84 -11.87
C GLY A 64 -9.97 9.75 -13.32
N LEU A 65 -10.26 8.65 -14.02
CA LEU A 65 -9.95 8.48 -15.44
C LEU A 65 -10.62 9.56 -16.29
N THR A 66 -11.88 9.87 -16.00
CA THR A 66 -12.64 10.93 -16.68
C THR A 66 -11.97 12.29 -16.45
N LEU A 67 -11.62 12.60 -15.19
CA LEU A 67 -10.92 13.83 -14.83
C LEU A 67 -9.57 13.96 -15.53
N PHE A 68 -8.74 12.91 -15.52
CA PHE A 68 -7.41 12.95 -16.13
C PHE A 68 -7.44 12.89 -17.67
N THR A 69 -8.57 12.50 -18.27
CA THR A 69 -8.72 12.42 -19.74
C THR A 69 -9.41 13.65 -20.32
N LEU A 70 -10.57 14.04 -19.76
CA LEU A 70 -11.39 15.14 -20.25
C LEU A 70 -11.10 16.45 -19.51
N GLY A 71 -10.77 16.38 -18.22
CA GLY A 71 -10.42 17.53 -17.38
C GLY A 71 -8.96 17.97 -17.49
N ARG A 72 -8.23 17.59 -18.55
CA ARG A 72 -6.79 17.85 -18.71
C ARG A 72 -6.38 19.31 -18.49
N PRO A 73 -7.10 20.33 -19.00
CA PRO A 73 -6.73 21.73 -18.76
C PRO A 73 -6.75 22.09 -17.27
N LEU A 74 -7.77 21.62 -16.53
CA LEU A 74 -7.90 21.86 -15.10
C LEU A 74 -6.79 21.16 -14.30
N VAL A 75 -6.51 19.89 -14.62
CA VAL A 75 -5.43 19.14 -13.97
C VAL A 75 -4.07 19.78 -14.26
N TRP A 76 -3.85 20.23 -15.50
CA TRP A 76 -2.62 20.93 -15.87
C TRP A 76 -2.47 22.23 -15.08
N LEU A 77 -3.54 23.01 -14.93
CA LEU A 77 -3.54 24.24 -14.14
C LEU A 77 -3.24 23.96 -12.67
N ALA A 78 -3.90 22.97 -12.08
CA ALA A 78 -3.62 22.53 -10.71
C ALA A 78 -2.14 22.13 -10.53
N GLY A 79 -1.58 21.40 -11.49
CA GLY A 79 -0.16 21.06 -11.50
C GLY A 79 0.76 22.27 -11.68
N ALA A 80 0.36 23.27 -12.47
CA ALA A 80 1.12 24.52 -12.66
C ALA A 80 1.17 25.33 -11.37
N VAL A 81 0.03 25.46 -10.68
CA VAL A 81 -0.06 26.07 -9.35
C VAL A 81 0.75 25.27 -8.33
N ALA A 82 0.67 23.94 -8.33
CA ALA A 82 1.47 23.11 -7.41
C ALA A 82 2.99 23.28 -7.62
N ARG A 83 3.43 23.51 -8.87
CA ARG A 83 4.85 23.76 -9.20
C ARG A 83 5.36 25.11 -8.70
N SER A 84 4.51 26.09 -8.46
CA SER A 84 4.95 27.39 -7.90
C SER A 84 5.24 27.33 -6.40
N PHE A 85 4.86 26.25 -5.71
CA PHE A 85 5.23 26.02 -4.32
C PHE A 85 6.61 25.35 -4.23
N PRO A 86 7.44 25.76 -3.25
CA PRO A 86 8.75 25.16 -3.04
C PRO A 86 8.64 23.67 -2.69
N GLU A 87 9.75 22.95 -2.90
CA GLU A 87 9.86 21.60 -2.37
C GLU A 87 9.77 21.62 -0.84
N THR A 88 9.26 20.53 -0.27
CA THR A 88 9.01 20.42 1.16
C THR A 88 9.50 19.08 1.66
N GLU A 89 10.17 19.11 2.81
CA GLU A 89 10.57 17.91 3.53
C GLU A 89 9.38 17.28 4.28
N GLN A 90 8.25 17.98 4.39
CA GLN A 90 7.04 17.46 5.02
C GLN A 90 6.44 16.34 4.16
N PRO A 91 6.43 15.07 4.62
CA PRO A 91 6.16 13.93 3.74
C PRO A 91 4.79 13.98 3.04
N ILE A 92 3.76 14.44 3.76
CA ILE A 92 2.38 14.47 3.26
C ILE A 92 2.21 15.55 2.20
N LEU A 93 2.75 16.75 2.46
CA LEU A 93 2.71 17.85 1.50
C LEU A 93 3.56 17.52 0.27
N GLY A 94 4.70 16.86 0.46
CA GLY A 94 5.53 16.34 -0.62
C GLY A 94 4.78 15.34 -1.50
N LEU A 95 4.04 14.40 -0.90
CA LEU A 95 3.21 13.43 -1.62
C LEU A 95 2.08 14.11 -2.42
N ILE A 96 1.36 15.06 -1.80
CA ILE A 96 0.29 15.81 -2.48
C ILE A 96 0.86 16.58 -3.67
N ARG A 97 1.98 17.29 -3.48
CA ARG A 97 2.66 18.02 -4.55
C ARG A 97 3.11 17.06 -5.65
N ALA A 98 3.74 15.94 -5.31
CA ALA A 98 4.18 14.94 -6.29
C ALA A 98 3.01 14.39 -7.12
N PHE A 99 1.86 14.15 -6.48
CA PHE A 99 0.64 13.73 -7.17
C PHE A 99 0.11 14.82 -8.12
N LEU A 100 -0.02 16.06 -7.65
CA LEU A 100 -0.54 17.18 -8.44
C LEU A 100 0.38 17.56 -9.62
N THR A 101 1.69 17.42 -9.44
CA THR A 101 2.68 17.79 -10.46
C THR A 101 2.99 16.66 -11.43
N ALA A 102 2.52 15.43 -11.17
CA ALA A 102 2.69 14.30 -12.06
C ALA A 102 2.02 14.55 -13.43
N PRO A 103 2.60 14.06 -14.55
CA PRO A 103 1.96 14.16 -15.86
C PRO A 103 0.55 13.54 -15.83
N PRO A 104 -0.51 14.24 -16.26
CA PRO A 104 -1.88 13.70 -16.21
C PRO A 104 -2.03 12.38 -16.95
N ALA A 105 -1.25 12.18 -18.01
CA ALA A 105 -1.21 10.92 -18.77
C ALA A 105 -0.76 9.72 -17.91
N ARG A 106 0.13 9.92 -16.94
CA ARG A 106 0.57 8.87 -16.00
C ARG A 106 -0.59 8.43 -15.11
N SER A 107 -1.30 9.39 -14.53
CA SER A 107 -2.48 9.10 -13.70
C SER A 107 -3.59 8.46 -14.52
N ALA A 108 -3.87 8.94 -15.74
CA ALA A 108 -4.85 8.33 -16.63
C ALA A 108 -4.47 6.88 -17.01
N ALA A 109 -3.20 6.62 -17.31
CA ALA A 109 -2.71 5.27 -17.61
C ALA A 109 -2.84 4.33 -16.41
N PHE A 110 -2.51 4.81 -15.20
CA PHE A 110 -2.71 4.05 -13.97
C PHE A 110 -4.20 3.73 -13.74
N MET A 111 -5.09 4.73 -13.83
CA MET A 111 -6.53 4.53 -13.63
C MET A 111 -7.10 3.52 -14.64
N ARG A 112 -6.71 3.64 -15.92
CA ARG A 112 -7.10 2.70 -16.98
C ARG A 112 -6.58 1.29 -16.71
N GLY A 113 -5.31 1.17 -16.31
CA GLY A 113 -4.70 -0.12 -15.99
C GLY A 113 -5.37 -0.80 -14.80
N MET A 114 -5.80 -0.04 -13.80
CA MET A 114 -6.57 -0.56 -12.67
C MET A 114 -7.98 -1.00 -13.10
N LEU A 115 -8.68 -0.22 -13.93
CA LEU A 115 -10.04 -0.56 -14.40
C LEU A 115 -10.08 -1.77 -15.34
N VAL A 116 -9.10 -1.91 -16.24
CA VAL A 116 -9.04 -3.01 -17.22
C VAL A 116 -8.30 -4.23 -16.66
N GLY A 117 -7.36 -3.99 -15.74
CA GLY A 117 -6.57 -5.03 -15.11
C GLY A 117 -7.22 -5.60 -13.86
N ARG A 118 -6.38 -6.23 -13.03
CA ARG A 118 -6.78 -6.80 -11.74
C ARG A 118 -6.66 -5.74 -10.66
N MET A 119 -7.79 -5.24 -10.17
CA MET A 119 -7.85 -4.25 -9.09
C MET A 119 -7.43 -4.83 -7.74
N ALA A 120 -7.75 -6.10 -7.50
CA ALA A 120 -7.43 -6.83 -6.27
C ALA A 120 -6.89 -8.23 -6.59
N PRO A 121 -6.01 -8.79 -5.73
CA PRO A 121 -5.52 -10.14 -5.87
C PRO A 121 -6.67 -11.15 -5.67
N PRO A 122 -6.93 -12.07 -6.63
CA PRO A 122 -7.89 -13.14 -6.49
C PRO A 122 -7.58 -13.99 -5.27
N ARG A 123 -8.63 -14.61 -4.74
CA ARG A 123 -8.56 -15.45 -3.56
C ARG A 123 -7.48 -16.54 -3.62
N ALA A 124 -7.29 -17.16 -4.78
CA ALA A 124 -6.26 -18.18 -4.96
C ALA A 124 -4.83 -17.63 -4.77
N VAL A 125 -4.58 -16.39 -5.21
CA VAL A 125 -3.28 -15.72 -5.02
C VAL A 125 -3.06 -15.35 -3.56
N ARG A 126 -4.10 -14.88 -2.87
CA ARG A 126 -4.03 -14.59 -1.43
C ARG A 126 -3.69 -15.86 -0.64
N ARG A 127 -4.35 -16.98 -0.95
CA ARG A 127 -4.13 -18.28 -0.29
C ARG A 127 -2.78 -18.94 -0.59
N SER A 128 -2.07 -18.52 -1.63
CA SER A 128 -0.71 -19.01 -1.87
C SER A 128 0.36 -18.27 -1.06
N VAL A 129 0.00 -17.17 -0.38
CA VAL A 129 0.93 -16.41 0.47
C VAL A 129 1.12 -17.14 1.80
N ASN A 130 2.36 -17.51 2.10
CA ASN A 130 2.75 -18.27 3.29
C ASN A 130 3.80 -17.56 4.15
N VAL A 131 3.93 -16.23 4.00
CA VAL A 131 4.87 -15.41 4.79
C VAL A 131 4.15 -14.73 5.96
N PRO A 132 4.84 -14.42 7.08
CA PRO A 132 4.29 -13.62 8.17
C PRO A 132 3.63 -12.36 7.63
N THR A 133 2.40 -12.08 8.07
CA THR A 133 1.60 -10.98 7.51
C THR A 133 0.90 -10.22 8.62
N MET A 134 1.08 -8.91 8.64
CA MET A 134 0.34 -7.96 9.48
C MET A 134 -0.55 -7.10 8.59
N ILE A 135 -1.83 -6.99 8.95
CA ILE A 135 -2.84 -6.21 8.25
C ILE A 135 -3.34 -5.11 9.19
N LEU A 136 -3.08 -3.86 8.83
CA LEU A 136 -3.63 -2.70 9.51
C LEU A 136 -5.04 -2.41 8.94
N SER A 137 -6.06 -2.78 9.71
CA SER A 137 -7.47 -2.58 9.35
C SER A 137 -7.88 -1.13 9.57
N LEU A 138 -8.70 -0.61 8.65
CA LEU A 138 -9.30 0.70 8.73
C LEU A 138 -10.76 0.62 9.17
N THR A 139 -11.28 1.72 9.73
CA THR A 139 -12.62 1.86 10.30
C THR A 139 -13.39 2.90 9.52
N ALA A 140 -14.66 2.61 9.21
CA ALA A 140 -15.58 3.53 8.52
C ALA A 140 -15.04 4.08 7.19
N ASP A 141 -14.28 3.27 6.44
CA ASP A 141 -13.75 3.59 5.12
C ASP A 141 -14.46 2.74 4.05
N PRO A 142 -15.29 3.34 3.17
CA PRO A 142 -15.98 2.59 2.10
C PRO A 142 -15.04 2.03 1.03
N LEU A 143 -13.86 2.65 0.84
CA LEU A 143 -12.86 2.20 -0.11
C LEU A 143 -12.01 1.06 0.46
N HIS A 144 -11.77 1.10 1.77
CA HIS A 144 -10.97 0.12 2.51
C HIS A 144 -11.76 -0.45 3.70
N PRO A 145 -12.88 -1.16 3.46
CA PRO A 145 -13.72 -1.63 4.54
C PRO A 145 -12.96 -2.64 5.41
N ALA A 146 -13.19 -2.58 6.72
CA ALA A 146 -12.59 -3.53 7.67
C ALA A 146 -12.85 -4.99 7.26
N SER A 147 -13.98 -5.28 6.61
CA SER A 147 -14.33 -6.62 6.10
C SER A 147 -13.31 -7.16 5.10
N ASP A 148 -12.65 -6.31 4.31
CA ASP A 148 -11.60 -6.75 3.38
C ASP A 148 -10.33 -7.13 4.13
N ALA A 149 -9.94 -6.37 5.17
CA ALA A 149 -8.83 -6.76 6.04
C ALA A 149 -9.07 -8.11 6.73
N HIS A 150 -10.29 -8.34 7.24
CA HIS A 150 -10.65 -9.61 7.88
C HIS A 150 -10.75 -10.76 6.86
N SER A 151 -11.32 -10.52 5.68
CA SER A 151 -11.39 -11.52 4.60
C SER A 151 -9.99 -11.93 4.14
N LEU A 152 -9.06 -10.97 4.06
CA LEU A 152 -7.66 -11.25 3.74
C LEU A 152 -7.00 -12.10 4.83
N ALA A 153 -7.26 -11.81 6.11
CA ALA A 153 -6.71 -12.59 7.21
C ALA A 153 -7.22 -14.04 7.25
N VAL A 154 -8.42 -14.29 6.74
CA VAL A 154 -8.95 -15.66 6.56
C VAL A 154 -8.24 -16.39 5.42
N ASP A 155 -7.79 -15.67 4.39
CA ASP A 155 -7.13 -16.28 3.23
C ASP A 155 -5.62 -16.46 3.39
N ILE A 156 -4.95 -15.62 4.17
CA ILE A 156 -3.51 -15.74 4.46
C ILE A 156 -3.33 -16.39 5.84
N VAL A 157 -2.84 -17.63 5.84
CA VAL A 157 -2.66 -18.40 7.08
C VAL A 157 -1.67 -17.68 8.02
N GLY A 158 -2.08 -17.48 9.28
CA GLY A 158 -1.25 -16.82 10.29
C GLY A 158 -1.19 -15.31 10.19
N ALA A 159 -2.02 -14.68 9.33
CA ALA A 159 -2.09 -13.22 9.26
C ALA A 159 -2.70 -12.62 10.54
N GLN A 160 -2.10 -11.52 11.00
CA GLN A 160 -2.54 -10.76 12.17
C GLN A 160 -3.26 -9.49 11.73
N VAL A 161 -4.41 -9.19 12.32
CA VAL A 161 -5.15 -7.94 12.07
C VAL A 161 -4.98 -6.99 13.25
N VAL A 162 -4.49 -5.78 12.98
CA VAL A 162 -4.37 -4.71 13.96
C VAL A 162 -5.26 -3.55 13.52
N SER A 163 -6.11 -3.05 14.43
CA SER A 163 -6.94 -1.89 14.13
C SER A 163 -6.10 -0.62 14.11
N ALA A 164 -6.03 0.04 12.95
CA ALA A 164 -5.32 1.31 12.78
C ALA A 164 -6.25 2.53 12.78
N GLY A 165 -7.57 2.34 12.81
CA GLY A 165 -8.52 3.45 12.74
C GLY A 165 -8.62 4.00 11.33
N THR A 166 -7.99 5.13 11.00
CA THR A 166 -8.07 5.73 9.66
C THR A 166 -6.69 5.78 9.00
N LEU A 167 -6.65 6.04 7.68
CA LEU A 167 -5.39 6.28 6.96
C LEU A 167 -4.55 7.41 7.57
N ALA A 168 -5.18 8.31 8.34
CA ALA A 168 -4.51 9.39 9.04
C ALA A 168 -3.59 8.88 10.17
N THR A 169 -3.90 7.72 10.77
CA THR A 169 -3.17 7.23 11.95
C THR A 169 -1.68 7.05 11.69
N LEU A 170 -1.29 6.36 10.61
CA LEU A 170 0.13 6.17 10.31
C LEU A 170 0.87 7.46 9.96
N ARG A 171 0.15 8.48 9.46
CA ARG A 171 0.74 9.74 9.00
C ARG A 171 0.86 10.78 10.11
N PHE A 172 -0.14 10.86 10.98
CA PHE A 172 -0.24 11.92 11.99
C PHE A 172 -0.10 11.41 13.44
N TRP A 173 -0.42 10.14 13.68
CA TRP A 173 -0.32 9.53 15.01
C TRP A 173 0.40 8.16 14.98
N PRO A 174 1.59 8.06 14.37
CA PRO A 174 2.28 6.79 14.12
C PRO A 174 2.48 5.99 15.41
N ARG A 175 2.74 6.67 16.53
CA ARG A 175 2.92 6.08 17.86
C ARG A 175 1.79 5.13 18.29
N ARG A 176 0.59 5.24 17.72
CA ARG A 176 -0.54 4.32 18.01
C ARG A 176 -0.35 2.92 17.45
N VAL A 177 0.40 2.78 16.36
CA VAL A 177 0.57 1.49 15.64
C VAL A 177 2.04 1.08 15.51
N THR A 178 2.99 2.02 15.64
CA THR A 178 4.43 1.73 15.60
C THR A 178 4.86 0.59 16.53
N PRO A 179 4.39 0.48 17.80
CA PRO A 179 4.79 -0.64 18.67
C PRO A 179 4.44 -2.01 18.08
N ALA A 180 3.24 -2.15 17.50
CA ALA A 180 2.82 -3.40 16.86
C ALA A 180 3.66 -3.70 15.61
N ILE A 181 3.92 -2.67 14.78
CA ILE A 181 4.78 -2.80 13.59
C ILE A 181 6.19 -3.23 13.99
N VAL A 182 6.77 -2.61 15.02
CA VAL A 182 8.12 -2.95 15.50
C VAL A 182 8.16 -4.38 16.04
N SER A 183 7.19 -4.81 16.85
CA SER A 183 7.09 -6.20 17.32
C SER A 183 7.06 -7.19 16.15
N PHE A 184 6.21 -6.92 15.16
CA PHE A 184 6.11 -7.75 13.97
C PHE A 184 7.42 -7.82 13.17
N LEU A 185 8.10 -6.70 12.98
CA LEU A 185 9.39 -6.68 12.28
C LEU A 185 10.47 -7.45 13.05
N VAL A 186 10.54 -7.27 14.36
CA VAL A 186 11.46 -7.99 15.25
C VAL A 186 11.24 -9.50 15.16
N GLU A 187 10.00 -9.95 15.29
CA GLU A 187 9.62 -11.36 15.18
C GLU A 187 9.92 -11.92 13.78
N THR A 188 9.61 -11.17 12.73
CA THR A 188 9.79 -11.61 11.33
C THR A 188 11.27 -11.81 10.98
N PHE A 189 12.15 -10.96 11.50
CA PHE A 189 13.59 -11.07 11.27
C PHE A 189 14.33 -11.88 12.34
N GLY A 190 13.64 -12.36 13.38
CA GLY A 190 14.25 -13.07 14.51
C GLY A 190 15.30 -12.22 15.23
N ILE A 191 15.08 -10.91 15.34
CA ILE A 191 16.02 -10.00 15.99
C ILE A 191 15.88 -10.16 17.50
N ASP A 192 16.96 -10.53 18.18
CA ASP A 192 16.98 -10.54 19.64
C ASP A 192 17.18 -9.11 20.17
N VAL A 193 16.12 -8.51 20.73
CA VAL A 193 16.12 -7.10 21.14
C VAL A 193 16.86 -6.89 22.48
N ILE A 194 17.00 -7.96 23.27
CA ILE A 194 17.60 -7.89 24.62
C ILE A 194 19.11 -7.61 24.54
N THR A 195 19.80 -8.11 23.51
CA THR A 195 21.27 -7.98 23.38
C THR A 195 21.73 -6.61 22.90
N ARG A 196 20.91 -5.85 22.16
CA ARG A 196 21.31 -4.56 21.58
C ARG A 196 21.24 -3.35 22.51
N GLN A 197 20.53 -3.44 23.63
CA GLN A 197 20.53 -2.35 24.64
C GLN A 197 21.80 -2.33 25.50
N ALA A 198 22.64 -3.37 25.45
CA ALA A 198 23.92 -3.39 26.16
C ALA A 198 25.07 -2.72 25.38
N ASP A 199 24.88 -2.49 24.07
CA ASP A 199 25.90 -1.97 23.16
C ASP A 199 25.63 -0.51 22.70
N ALA A 200 24.64 0.17 23.29
CA ALA A 200 24.25 1.57 23.00
C ALA A 200 24.29 2.43 24.26
#